data_AF-A0A936VVS1-F1
#
_entry.id   AF-A0A936VVS1-F1
#
_cell.length_a   1.000
_cell.length_b   1.000
_cell.length_c   1.000
_cell.angle_alpha   90.00
_cell.angle_beta   90.00
_cell.angle_gamma   90.00
#
_symmetry.space_group_name_H-M   'P 1'
#
loop_
_entity.id
_entity.type
_entity.pdbx_description
1 polymer ?
#
loop_
_entity_poly.entity_id
_entity_poly.type
_entity_poly.pdbx_seq_one_letter_code
_entity_poly.pdbx_strand_id
1 'polypeptide(L)'
;MFYESTGQDKKALVEYKMWMGLNDSMHHTEVSSALEGSTLESEFNEKNAQRDKEQQKKDEAEKEKLRKQKLITYSSLISLLFIGIIAFLFWRNNQQQKKANSIISAEKQRSDSLLLNILPHEVAEELKAKGSADAKHFDMVTVLFTDFKDFTQISETMTATELVEELNVFFKAFDNIITKLNIEKIKTIGDSYMCVGGLPFPSDSHATTVVNAGLEIQKFVEQHSSERLGLILCKSE
;
A
#
# COMPACT_ATOMS: atom_id res chain seq x y z
N MET A 1 -60.99 -43.84 -86.10
CA MET A 1 -62.39 -44.18 -86.48
C MET A 1 -62.84 -43.36 -87.68
N PHE A 2 -62.28 -43.59 -88.88
CA PHE A 2 -62.73 -42.90 -90.11
C PHE A 2 -62.72 -43.79 -91.38
N TYR A 3 -62.31 -45.07 -91.29
CA TYR A 3 -62.19 -45.98 -92.44
C TYR A 3 -63.03 -47.27 -92.37
N GLU A 4 -63.83 -47.49 -91.33
CA GLU A 4 -64.74 -48.66 -91.26
C GLU A 4 -65.99 -48.53 -92.16
N SER A 5 -66.25 -47.36 -92.77
CA SER A 5 -67.43 -47.13 -93.61
C SER A 5 -67.20 -47.22 -95.13
N THR A 6 -65.98 -47.51 -95.61
CA THR A 6 -65.64 -47.48 -97.05
C THR A 6 -65.06 -48.76 -97.65
N GLY A 7 -65.06 -49.90 -96.93
CA GLY A 7 -64.76 -51.22 -97.51
C GLY A 7 -63.35 -51.39 -98.08
N GLN A 8 -62.34 -50.71 -97.51
CA GLN A 8 -60.92 -50.83 -97.87
C GLN A 8 -60.10 -51.46 -96.73
N ASP A 9 -60.31 -52.75 -96.47
CA ASP A 9 -59.74 -53.50 -95.32
C ASP A 9 -58.20 -53.45 -95.24
N LYS A 10 -57.49 -53.38 -96.37
CA LYS A 10 -56.02 -53.34 -96.40
C LYS A 10 -55.44 -52.04 -95.83
N LYS A 11 -56.08 -50.90 -96.02
CA LYS A 11 -55.59 -49.60 -95.50
C LYS A 11 -55.82 -49.47 -94.00
N ALA A 12 -56.95 -49.95 -93.50
CA ALA A 12 -57.25 -49.98 -92.06
C ALA A 12 -56.24 -50.85 -91.30
N LEU A 13 -55.84 -52.00 -91.85
CA LEU A 13 -54.81 -52.86 -91.25
C LEU A 13 -53.43 -52.17 -91.22
N VAL A 14 -53.08 -51.41 -92.26
CA VAL A 14 -51.81 -50.68 -92.32
C VAL A 14 -51.79 -49.53 -91.30
N GLU A 15 -52.85 -48.72 -91.20
CA GLU A 15 -52.96 -47.68 -90.17
C GLU A 15 -52.99 -48.26 -88.76
N TYR A 16 -53.68 -49.37 -88.54
CA TYR A 16 -53.70 -50.03 -87.22
C TYR A 16 -52.33 -50.57 -86.84
N LYS A 17 -51.60 -51.21 -87.76
CA LYS A 17 -50.21 -51.64 -87.53
C LYS A 17 -49.27 -50.47 -87.31
N MET A 18 -49.47 -49.36 -88.03
CA MET A 18 -48.65 -48.16 -87.89
C MET A 18 -48.93 -47.44 -86.56
N TRP A 19 -50.20 -47.36 -86.14
CA TRP A 19 -50.62 -46.86 -84.83
C TRP A 19 -50.12 -47.75 -83.70
N MET A 20 -50.21 -49.09 -83.85
CA MET A 20 -49.70 -50.04 -82.86
C MET A 20 -48.18 -49.91 -82.71
N GLY A 21 -47.43 -49.80 -83.82
CA GLY A 21 -45.99 -49.55 -83.78
C GLY A 21 -45.60 -48.18 -83.22
N LEU A 22 -46.37 -47.13 -83.52
CA LEU A 22 -46.19 -45.78 -82.93
C LEU A 22 -46.49 -45.77 -81.43
N ASN A 23 -47.55 -46.47 -81.01
CA ASN A 23 -47.96 -46.57 -79.61
C ASN A 23 -46.95 -47.38 -78.79
N ASP A 24 -46.45 -48.49 -79.32
CA ASP A 24 -45.38 -49.28 -78.69
C ASP A 24 -44.08 -48.47 -78.56
N SER A 25 -43.73 -47.66 -79.57
CA SER A 25 -42.54 -46.79 -79.50
C SER A 25 -42.71 -45.63 -78.51
N MET A 26 -43.88 -44.99 -78.45
CA MET A 26 -44.14 -43.92 -77.47
C MET A 26 -44.18 -44.45 -76.05
N HIS A 27 -44.87 -45.57 -75.79
CA HIS A 27 -44.88 -46.19 -74.47
C HIS A 27 -43.50 -46.67 -74.05
N HIS A 28 -42.69 -47.22 -74.95
CA HIS A 28 -41.32 -47.59 -74.62
C HIS A 28 -40.47 -46.38 -74.22
N THR A 29 -40.64 -45.24 -74.91
CA THR A 29 -39.87 -44.01 -74.65
C THR A 29 -40.30 -43.34 -73.34
N GLU A 30 -41.61 -43.31 -73.04
CA GLU A 30 -42.13 -42.80 -71.77
C GLU A 30 -41.74 -43.70 -70.59
N VAL A 31 -41.82 -45.02 -70.75
CA VAL A 31 -41.43 -45.97 -69.70
C VAL A 31 -39.92 -45.92 -69.46
N SER A 32 -39.08 -45.82 -70.50
CA SER A 32 -37.62 -45.71 -70.34
C SER A 32 -37.20 -44.40 -69.67
N SER A 33 -37.78 -43.26 -70.08
CA SER A 33 -37.49 -41.97 -69.46
C SER A 33 -38.01 -41.85 -68.02
N ALA A 34 -39.16 -42.44 -67.72
CA ALA A 34 -39.66 -42.54 -66.35
C ALA A 34 -38.81 -43.48 -65.46
N LEU A 35 -38.29 -44.57 -66.02
CA LEU A 35 -37.34 -45.46 -65.32
C LEU A 35 -36.02 -44.73 -65.01
N GLU A 36 -35.46 -43.99 -65.97
CA GLU A 36 -34.26 -43.17 -65.75
C GLU A 36 -34.51 -42.08 -64.71
N GLY A 37 -35.66 -41.39 -64.75
CA GLY A 37 -36.03 -40.39 -63.74
C GLY A 37 -36.14 -40.98 -62.33
N SER A 38 -36.83 -42.12 -62.17
CA SER A 38 -37.02 -42.77 -60.88
C SER A 38 -35.72 -43.38 -60.30
N THR A 39 -34.86 -43.94 -61.17
CA THR A 39 -33.54 -44.46 -60.77
C THR A 39 -32.60 -43.34 -60.34
N LEU A 40 -32.56 -42.23 -61.08
CA LEU A 40 -31.79 -41.04 -60.72
C LEU A 40 -32.27 -40.39 -59.41
N GLU A 41 -33.59 -40.34 -59.19
CA GLU A 41 -34.16 -39.80 -57.95
C GLU A 41 -33.81 -40.68 -56.73
N SER A 42 -33.81 -42.01 -56.90
CA SER A 42 -33.35 -42.95 -55.87
C SER A 42 -31.87 -42.76 -55.54
N GLU A 43 -31.00 -42.67 -56.56
CA GLU A 43 -29.56 -42.45 -56.37
C GLU A 43 -29.26 -41.08 -55.74
N PHE A 44 -29.99 -40.03 -56.14
CA PHE A 44 -29.87 -38.70 -55.56
C PHE A 44 -30.27 -38.69 -54.08
N ASN A 45 -31.38 -39.35 -53.75
CA ASN A 45 -31.84 -39.48 -52.36
C ASN A 45 -30.86 -40.27 -51.49
N GLU A 46 -30.28 -41.36 -52.00
CA GLU A 46 -29.23 -42.10 -51.28
C GLU A 46 -27.96 -41.27 -51.07
N LYS A 47 -27.51 -40.53 -52.09
CA LYS A 47 -26.33 -39.66 -52.02
C LYS A 47 -26.54 -38.49 -51.05
N ASN A 48 -27.75 -37.91 -51.00
CA ASN A 48 -28.08 -36.87 -50.04
C ASN A 48 -28.15 -37.42 -48.61
N ALA A 49 -28.77 -38.59 -48.41
CA ALA A 49 -28.80 -39.26 -47.11
C ALA A 49 -27.38 -39.61 -46.60
N GLN A 50 -26.45 -39.94 -47.49
CA GLN A 50 -25.03 -40.14 -47.14
C GLN A 50 -24.35 -38.83 -46.74
N ARG A 51 -24.54 -37.75 -47.51
CA ARG A 51 -24.01 -36.42 -47.18
C ARG A 51 -24.52 -35.90 -45.85
N ASP A 52 -25.80 -36.10 -45.53
CA ASP A 52 -26.39 -35.67 -44.27
C ASP A 52 -25.79 -36.43 -43.08
N LYS A 53 -25.57 -37.74 -43.23
CA LYS A 53 -24.87 -38.57 -42.22
C LYS A 53 -23.42 -38.13 -42.03
N GLU A 54 -22.71 -37.77 -43.11
CA GLU A 54 -21.34 -37.26 -43.03
C GLU A 54 -21.29 -35.87 -42.37
N GLN A 55 -22.26 -35.01 -42.66
CA GLN A 55 -22.36 -33.68 -42.07
C GLN A 55 -22.67 -33.75 -40.57
N GLN A 56 -23.62 -34.60 -40.14
CA GLN A 56 -23.93 -34.82 -38.73
C GLN A 56 -22.71 -35.29 -37.93
N LYS A 57 -21.92 -36.22 -38.48
CA LYS A 57 -20.66 -36.67 -37.86
C LYS A 57 -19.63 -35.54 -37.71
N LYS A 58 -19.54 -34.64 -38.70
CA LYS A 58 -18.65 -33.47 -38.64
C LYS A 58 -19.11 -32.47 -37.57
N ASP A 59 -20.41 -32.20 -37.49
CA ASP A 59 -21.00 -31.26 -36.52
C ASP A 59 -20.87 -31.77 -35.08
N GLU A 60 -21.00 -33.09 -34.85
CA GLU A 60 -20.78 -33.73 -33.54
C GLU A 60 -19.31 -33.66 -33.11
N ALA A 61 -18.39 -33.97 -34.02
CA ALA A 61 -16.95 -33.86 -33.76
C ALA A 61 -16.53 -32.40 -33.49
N GLU A 62 -17.13 -31.43 -34.17
CA GLU A 62 -16.89 -30.00 -33.93
C GLU A 62 -17.46 -29.54 -32.57
N LYS A 63 -18.66 -29.99 -32.20
CA LYS A 63 -19.24 -29.74 -30.86
C LYS A 63 -18.38 -30.34 -29.74
N GLU A 64 -17.79 -31.52 -29.94
CA GLU A 64 -16.90 -32.13 -28.95
C GLU A 64 -15.60 -31.34 -28.79
N LYS A 65 -14.99 -30.90 -29.91
CA LYS A 65 -13.82 -30.01 -29.91
C LYS A 65 -14.15 -28.67 -29.24
N LEU A 66 -15.30 -28.09 -29.56
CA LEU A 66 -15.78 -26.84 -28.97
C LEU A 66 -16.03 -27.00 -27.45
N ARG A 67 -16.58 -28.13 -26.99
CA ARG A 67 -16.75 -28.43 -25.56
C ARG A 67 -15.40 -28.50 -24.84
N LYS A 68 -14.42 -29.22 -25.41
CA LYS A 68 -13.06 -29.32 -24.85
C LYS A 68 -12.35 -27.95 -24.83
N GLN A 69 -12.47 -27.17 -25.89
CA GLN A 69 -11.87 -25.83 -25.98
C GLN A 69 -12.53 -24.86 -24.99
N LYS A 70 -13.86 -24.87 -24.86
CA LYS A 70 -14.56 -24.05 -23.86
C LYS A 70 -14.09 -24.37 -22.44
N LEU A 71 -13.96 -25.64 -22.08
CA LEU A 71 -13.45 -26.05 -20.78
C LEU A 71 -12.04 -25.50 -20.52
N ILE A 72 -11.12 -25.68 -21.47
CA ILE A 72 -9.72 -25.19 -21.36
C ILE A 72 -9.68 -23.65 -21.24
N THR A 73 -10.47 -22.95 -22.05
CA THR A 73 -10.54 -21.49 -22.03
C THR A 73 -11.10 -21.00 -20.69
N TYR A 74 -12.19 -21.59 -20.17
CA TYR A 74 -12.74 -21.21 -18.87
C TYR A 74 -11.78 -21.51 -17.72
N SER A 75 -11.11 -22.68 -17.71
CA SER A 75 -10.11 -22.98 -16.67
C SER A 75 -8.91 -22.02 -16.71
N SER A 76 -8.48 -21.62 -17.90
CA SER A 76 -7.40 -20.64 -18.08
C SER A 76 -7.81 -19.26 -17.56
N LEU A 77 -9.03 -18.83 -17.84
CA LEU A 77 -9.58 -17.56 -17.36
C LEU A 77 -9.72 -17.52 -15.83
N ILE A 78 -10.23 -18.60 -15.23
CA ILE A 78 -10.37 -18.70 -13.77
C ILE A 78 -9.00 -18.65 -13.09
N SER A 79 -8.00 -19.34 -13.65
CA SER A 79 -6.63 -19.35 -13.11
C SER A 79 -6.01 -17.95 -13.16
N LEU A 80 -6.17 -17.22 -14.28
CA LEU A 80 -5.71 -15.83 -14.41
C LEU A 80 -6.41 -14.90 -13.41
N LEU A 81 -7.72 -15.07 -13.23
CA LEU A 81 -8.49 -14.31 -12.23
C LEU A 81 -7.96 -14.56 -10.81
N PHE A 82 -7.71 -15.83 -10.46
CA PHE A 82 -7.15 -16.22 -9.17
C PHE A 82 -5.78 -15.59 -8.92
N ILE A 83 -4.89 -15.63 -9.91
CA ILE A 83 -3.55 -15.00 -9.82
C ILE A 83 -3.69 -13.49 -9.62
N GLY A 84 -4.61 -12.82 -10.34
CA GLY A 84 -4.89 -11.40 -10.18
C GLY A 84 -5.40 -11.05 -8.78
N ILE A 85 -6.29 -11.88 -8.21
CA ILE A 85 -6.79 -11.71 -6.83
C ILE A 85 -5.67 -11.87 -5.82
N ILE A 86 -4.84 -12.91 -5.95
CA ILE A 86 -3.70 -13.14 -5.05
C ILE A 86 -2.70 -11.97 -5.13
N ALA A 87 -2.37 -11.51 -6.34
CA ALA A 87 -1.50 -10.36 -6.55
C ALA A 87 -2.08 -9.08 -5.94
N PHE A 88 -3.39 -8.86 -6.08
CA PHE A 88 -4.09 -7.72 -5.49
C PHE A 88 -4.06 -7.77 -3.95
N LEU A 89 -4.32 -8.93 -3.35
CA LEU A 89 -4.25 -9.13 -1.90
C LEU A 89 -2.83 -8.92 -1.38
N PHE A 90 -1.82 -9.45 -2.07
CA PHE A 90 -0.42 -9.27 -1.70
C PHE A 90 0.02 -7.82 -1.83
N TRP A 91 -0.34 -7.14 -2.91
CA TRP A 91 -0.07 -5.71 -3.11
C TRP A 91 -0.75 -4.86 -2.02
N ARG A 92 -2.03 -5.13 -1.72
CA ARG A 92 -2.78 -4.46 -0.65
C ARG A 92 -2.11 -4.67 0.70
N ASN A 93 -1.71 -5.91 1.03
CA ASN A 93 -1.06 -6.22 2.31
C ASN A 93 0.31 -5.54 2.42
N ASN A 94 1.13 -5.59 1.37
CA ASN A 94 2.44 -4.94 1.35
C ASN A 94 2.32 -3.41 1.45
N GLN A 95 1.32 -2.81 0.82
CA GLN A 95 1.00 -1.38 0.99
C GLN A 95 0.59 -1.02 2.43
N GLN A 96 -0.16 -1.89 3.10
CA GLN A 96 -0.52 -1.70 4.51
C GLN A 96 0.70 -1.82 5.42
N GLN A 97 1.57 -2.80 5.18
CA GLN A 97 2.82 -2.96 5.92
C GLN A 97 3.74 -1.75 5.78
N LYS A 98 3.83 -1.14 4.60
CA LYS A 98 4.62 0.10 4.42
C LYS A 98 4.10 1.25 5.29
N LYS A 99 2.79 1.45 5.36
CA LYS A 99 2.17 2.49 6.20
C LYS A 99 2.37 2.22 7.69
N ALA A 100 2.17 0.96 8.11
CA ALA A 100 2.41 0.57 9.50
C ALA A 100 3.88 0.77 9.89
N ASN A 101 4.82 0.31 9.06
CA ASN A 101 6.25 0.48 9.31
C ASN A 101 6.67 1.95 9.35
N SER A 102 6.12 2.81 8.50
CA SER A 102 6.44 4.24 8.55
C SER A 102 5.96 4.89 9.85
N ILE A 103 4.75 4.56 10.33
CA ILE A 103 4.21 5.07 11.59
C ILE A 103 5.04 4.56 12.77
N ILE A 104 5.36 3.26 12.80
CA ILE A 104 6.21 2.67 13.84
C ILE A 104 7.60 3.32 13.83
N SER A 105 8.19 3.59 12.66
CA SER A 105 9.50 4.23 12.59
C SER A 105 9.46 5.69 13.08
N ALA A 106 8.39 6.43 12.77
CA ALA A 106 8.21 7.80 13.22
C ALA A 106 8.00 7.87 14.73
N GLU A 107 7.19 6.98 15.29
CA GLU A 107 6.97 6.89 16.73
C GLU A 107 8.25 6.46 17.45
N LYS A 108 9.00 5.50 16.89
CA LYS A 108 10.31 5.11 17.39
C LYS A 108 11.30 6.29 17.38
N GLN A 109 11.38 7.03 16.28
CA GLN A 109 12.27 8.18 16.17
C GLN A 109 11.90 9.29 17.17
N ARG A 110 10.60 9.51 17.40
CA ARG A 110 10.11 10.45 18.41
C ARG A 110 10.43 9.99 19.82
N SER A 111 10.27 8.70 20.10
CA SER A 111 10.63 8.11 21.38
C SER A 111 12.14 8.22 21.64
N ASP A 112 12.97 7.89 20.64
CA ASP A 112 14.43 7.98 20.71
C ASP A 112 14.89 9.43 20.93
N SER A 113 14.31 10.41 20.22
CA SER A 113 14.69 11.82 20.37
C SER A 113 14.29 12.40 21.73
N LEU A 114 13.12 12.04 22.24
CA LEU A 114 12.70 12.43 23.59
C LEU A 114 13.59 11.81 24.66
N LEU A 115 13.96 10.54 24.50
CA LEU A 115 14.80 9.85 25.45
C LEU A 115 16.21 10.46 25.52
N LEU A 116 16.77 10.90 24.38
CA LEU A 116 18.04 11.63 24.32
C LEU A 116 17.96 13.07 24.85
N ASN A 117 16.77 13.68 24.89
CA ASN A 117 16.57 15.00 25.50
C ASN A 117 16.51 14.93 27.03
N ILE A 118 16.25 13.76 27.61
CA ILE A 118 16.12 13.55 29.05
C ILE A 118 17.39 12.92 29.63
N LEU A 119 18.00 11.99 28.91
CA LEU A 119 19.15 11.22 29.38
C LEU A 119 20.36 11.40 28.45
N PRO A 120 21.58 11.45 29.00
CA PRO A 120 22.81 11.38 28.20
C PRO A 120 22.82 10.14 27.31
N HIS A 121 23.38 10.27 26.10
CA HIS A 121 23.39 9.22 25.08
C HIS A 121 23.88 7.85 25.60
N GLU A 122 24.94 7.84 26.40
CA GLU A 122 25.47 6.59 26.98
C GLU A 122 24.47 5.88 27.89
N VAL A 123 23.79 6.64 28.76
CA VAL A 123 22.79 6.12 29.71
C VAL A 123 21.54 5.65 28.97
N ALA A 124 21.15 6.40 27.94
CA ALA A 124 20.05 6.06 27.04
C ALA A 124 20.25 4.71 26.35
N GLU A 125 21.41 4.48 25.74
CA GLU A 125 21.74 3.23 25.07
C GLU A 125 21.86 2.06 26.05
N GLU A 126 22.45 2.30 27.22
CA GLU A 126 22.51 1.29 28.27
C GLU A 126 21.11 0.86 28.74
N LEU A 127 20.21 1.82 28.96
CA LEU A 127 18.83 1.57 29.36
C LEU A 127 18.06 0.77 28.29
N LYS A 128 18.27 1.09 27.00
CA LYS A 128 17.67 0.34 25.88
C LYS A 128 18.19 -1.10 25.81
N ALA A 129 19.48 -1.32 26.08
CA ALA A 129 20.12 -2.62 25.95
C ALA A 129 19.85 -3.55 27.14
N LYS A 130 19.94 -3.03 28.37
CA LYS A 130 19.86 -3.82 29.61
C LYS A 130 18.51 -3.70 30.34
N GLY A 131 17.71 -2.68 30.04
CA GLY A 131 16.50 -2.34 30.80
C GLY A 131 16.77 -1.59 32.12
N SER A 132 18.03 -1.37 32.47
CA SER A 132 18.49 -0.59 33.63
C SER A 132 19.79 0.13 33.32
N ALA A 133 20.07 1.25 34.01
CA ALA A 133 21.34 1.94 33.94
C ALA A 133 22.16 1.66 35.22
N ASP A 134 23.44 1.31 35.06
CA ASP A 134 24.31 1.01 36.19
C ASP A 134 24.73 2.31 36.92
N ALA A 135 24.84 2.25 38.25
CA ALA A 135 25.31 3.38 39.02
C ALA A 135 26.80 3.62 38.77
N LYS A 136 27.16 4.81 38.26
CA LYS A 136 28.55 5.22 38.07
C LYS A 136 29.10 5.89 39.33
N HIS A 137 30.28 5.46 39.78
CA HIS A 137 31.02 6.11 40.86
C HIS A 137 32.00 7.13 40.27
N PHE A 138 32.11 8.29 40.93
CA PHE A 138 33.04 9.35 40.56
C PHE A 138 33.83 9.77 41.80
N ASP A 139 35.16 9.67 41.74
CA ASP A 139 36.03 9.91 42.90
C ASP A 139 36.01 11.37 43.37
N MET A 140 35.99 12.30 42.42
CA MET A 140 36.01 13.74 42.69
C MET A 140 35.06 14.50 41.76
N VAL A 141 34.19 15.30 42.37
CA VAL A 141 33.24 16.19 41.69
C VAL A 141 33.10 17.49 42.49
N THR A 142 32.66 18.56 41.84
CA THR A 142 32.27 19.79 42.54
C THR A 142 30.82 20.12 42.22
N VAL A 143 30.01 20.27 43.27
CA VAL A 143 28.58 20.55 43.16
C VAL A 143 28.33 22.02 43.49
N LEU A 144 27.55 22.71 42.66
CA LEU A 144 27.08 24.07 42.89
C LEU A 144 25.56 24.06 43.05
N PHE A 145 25.11 24.75 44.10
CA PHE A 145 23.71 25.04 44.38
C PHE A 145 23.51 26.55 44.38
N THR A 146 22.46 27.02 43.72
CA THR A 146 21.95 28.40 43.85
C THR A 146 20.55 28.36 44.45
N ASP A 147 20.12 29.46 45.06
CA ASP A 147 18.78 29.64 45.62
C ASP A 147 18.40 31.12 45.53
N PHE A 148 17.13 31.44 45.25
CA PHE A 148 16.71 32.84 45.21
C PHE A 148 16.30 33.29 46.60
N LYS A 149 17.00 34.30 47.11
CA LYS A 149 16.65 34.88 48.40
C LYS A 149 15.21 35.42 48.38
N ASP A 150 14.46 35.13 49.44
CA ASP A 150 13.08 35.59 49.65
C ASP A 150 12.10 35.15 48.54
N PHE A 151 12.40 34.05 47.82
CA PHE A 151 11.58 33.55 46.72
C PHE A 151 10.13 33.28 47.11
N THR A 152 9.88 32.72 48.30
CA THR A 152 8.52 32.47 48.80
C THR A 152 7.68 33.76 48.79
N GLN A 153 8.23 34.87 49.29
CA GLN A 153 7.52 36.14 49.33
C GLN A 153 7.29 36.70 47.93
N ILE A 154 8.29 36.59 47.04
CA ILE A 154 8.17 37.03 45.65
C ILE A 154 7.07 36.22 44.93
N SER A 155 7.05 34.91 45.13
CA SER A 155 6.08 33.99 44.52
C SER A 155 4.63 34.24 44.96
N GLU A 156 4.41 34.78 46.16
CA GLU A 156 3.07 35.17 46.65
C GLU A 156 2.53 36.43 45.96
N THR A 157 3.42 37.29 45.45
CA THR A 157 3.05 38.58 44.84
C THR A 157 2.93 38.53 43.31
N MET A 158 3.49 37.49 42.68
CA MET A 158 3.49 37.31 41.22
C MET A 158 2.40 36.32 40.79
N THR A 159 1.90 36.47 39.55
CA THR A 159 1.10 35.39 38.96
C THR A 159 1.99 34.20 38.64
N ALA A 160 1.42 32.98 38.61
CA ALA A 160 2.16 31.78 38.27
C ALA A 160 2.88 31.88 36.91
N THR A 161 2.23 32.50 35.92
CA THR A 161 2.82 32.71 34.59
C THR A 161 4.04 33.61 34.65
N GLU A 162 3.93 34.78 35.30
CA GLU A 162 5.05 35.73 35.43
C GLU A 162 6.21 35.12 36.21
N LEU A 163 5.93 34.37 37.28
CA LEU A 163 6.95 33.71 38.08
C LEU A 163 7.74 32.68 37.26
N VAL A 164 7.03 31.85 36.48
CA VAL A 164 7.67 30.86 35.60
C VAL A 164 8.47 31.54 34.49
N GLU A 165 7.95 32.62 33.91
CA GLU A 165 8.68 33.40 32.90
C GLU A 165 9.97 34.00 33.45
N GLU A 166 9.93 34.56 34.66
CA GLU A 166 11.10 35.13 35.33
C GLU A 166 12.15 34.05 35.62
N LEU A 167 11.75 32.92 36.22
CA LEU A 167 12.65 31.78 36.45
C LEU A 167 13.28 31.27 35.15
N ASN A 168 12.51 31.23 34.07
CA ASN A 168 12.99 30.78 32.77
C ASN A 168 14.07 31.71 32.21
N VAL A 169 14.03 33.02 32.47
CA VAL A 169 15.08 33.96 32.07
C VAL A 169 16.39 33.62 32.79
N PHE A 170 16.36 33.47 34.12
CA PHE A 170 17.54 33.14 34.90
C PHE A 170 18.10 31.76 34.54
N PHE A 171 17.26 30.72 34.50
CA PHE A 171 17.71 29.36 34.23
C PHE A 171 18.26 29.19 32.82
N LYS A 172 17.74 29.90 31.81
CA LYS A 172 18.34 29.92 30.47
C LYS A 172 19.73 30.55 30.48
N ALA A 173 19.92 31.65 31.21
CA ALA A 173 21.22 32.27 31.34
C ALA A 173 22.22 31.35 32.06
N PHE A 174 21.77 30.67 33.13
CA PHE A 174 22.60 29.72 33.85
C PHE A 174 22.97 28.53 32.96
N ASP A 175 21.99 27.96 32.24
CA ASP A 175 22.19 26.89 31.26
C ASP A 175 23.26 27.27 30.23
N ASN A 176 23.24 28.50 29.71
CA ASN A 176 24.26 28.99 28.78
C ASN A 176 25.66 29.07 29.41
N ILE A 177 25.76 29.57 30.65
CA ILE A 177 27.03 29.68 31.39
C ILE A 177 27.63 28.31 31.64
N ILE A 178 26.84 27.36 32.17
CA ILE A 178 27.33 26.03 32.50
C ILE A 178 27.69 25.22 31.24
N THR A 179 26.95 25.41 30.14
CA THR A 179 27.22 24.74 28.85
C THR A 179 28.55 25.21 28.28
N LYS A 180 28.85 26.51 28.31
CA LYS A 180 30.14 27.09 27.88
C LYS A 180 31.32 26.51 28.65
N LEU A 181 31.10 26.15 29.91
CA LEU A 181 32.13 25.64 30.82
C LEU A 181 32.17 24.11 30.94
N ASN A 182 31.36 23.39 30.13
CA ASN A 182 31.22 21.92 30.20
C ASN A 182 30.88 21.42 31.61
N ILE A 183 29.96 22.10 32.28
CA ILE A 183 29.42 21.69 33.59
C ILE A 183 28.05 21.03 33.34
N GLU A 184 27.80 19.91 34.00
CA GLU A 184 26.57 19.15 33.84
C GLU A 184 25.43 19.75 34.67
N LYS A 185 24.29 20.01 34.04
CA LYS A 185 23.05 20.36 34.73
C LYS A 185 22.47 19.11 35.39
N ILE A 186 22.16 19.17 36.68
CA ILE A 186 21.52 18.03 37.35
C ILE A 186 20.01 18.20 37.41
N LYS A 187 19.55 19.30 38.01
CA LYS A 187 18.12 19.59 38.17
C LYS A 187 17.91 21.00 38.66
N THR A 188 16.66 21.44 38.56
CA THR A 188 16.12 22.54 39.36
C THR A 188 15.26 21.97 40.50
N ILE A 189 15.23 22.65 41.64
CA ILE A 189 14.42 22.27 42.81
C ILE A 189 13.66 23.51 43.24
N GLY A 190 12.45 23.70 42.70
CA GLY A 190 11.74 24.97 42.86
C GLY A 190 12.51 26.11 42.19
N ASP A 191 12.95 27.07 43.00
CA ASP A 191 13.78 28.21 42.63
C ASP A 191 15.29 27.91 42.70
N SER A 192 15.69 26.79 43.29
CA SER A 192 17.08 26.37 43.33
C SER A 192 17.57 25.76 42.00
N TYR A 193 18.83 26.00 41.66
CA TYR A 193 19.52 25.43 40.49
C TYR A 193 20.72 24.60 40.94
N MET A 194 20.85 23.38 40.42
CA MET A 194 21.93 22.44 40.75
C MET A 194 22.70 22.01 39.50
N CYS A 195 24.03 22.20 39.55
CA CYS A 195 24.95 21.72 38.52
C CYS A 195 26.23 21.13 39.13
N VAL A 196 26.93 20.31 38.35
CA VAL A 196 28.10 19.54 38.82
C VAL A 196 29.22 19.59 37.78
N GLY A 197 30.41 20.00 38.23
CA GLY A 197 31.65 19.86 37.48
C GLY A 197 32.32 18.52 37.75
N GLY A 198 32.98 17.97 36.73
CA GLY A 198 33.57 16.63 36.78
C GLY A 198 32.61 15.51 36.35
N LEU A 199 31.45 15.87 35.81
CA LEU A 199 30.48 14.98 35.16
C LEU A 199 30.21 15.43 33.72
N PRO A 200 29.84 14.50 32.80
CA PRO A 200 29.93 13.04 32.95
C PRO A 200 31.38 12.54 32.85
N PHE A 201 32.33 13.42 32.52
CA PHE A 201 33.75 13.11 32.39
C PHE A 201 34.54 13.72 33.56
N PRO A 202 35.35 12.92 34.29
CA PRO A 202 36.23 13.44 35.33
C PRO A 202 37.17 14.52 34.81
N SER A 203 37.43 15.54 35.62
CA SER A 203 38.34 16.64 35.26
C SER A 203 39.01 17.20 36.51
N ASP A 204 40.35 17.27 36.53
CA ASP A 204 41.10 17.83 37.66
C ASP A 204 40.79 19.31 37.91
N SER A 205 40.26 20.02 36.91
CA SER A 205 39.89 21.43 37.02
C SER A 205 38.44 21.65 37.45
N HIS A 206 37.69 20.59 37.82
CA HIS A 206 36.25 20.67 38.13
C HIS A 206 35.92 21.78 39.13
N ALA A 207 36.74 21.96 40.17
CA ALA A 207 36.51 22.96 41.20
C ALA A 207 36.66 24.39 40.67
N THR A 208 37.74 24.66 39.94
CA THR A 208 37.99 25.97 39.33
C THR A 208 36.92 26.33 38.31
N THR A 209 36.53 25.37 37.46
CA THR A 209 35.49 25.56 36.46
C THR A 209 34.14 25.91 37.09
N VAL A 210 33.75 25.22 38.17
CA VAL A 210 32.49 25.48 38.88
C VAL A 210 32.51 26.82 39.61
N VAL A 211 33.63 27.19 40.24
CA VAL A 211 33.79 28.53 40.86
C VAL A 211 33.66 29.63 39.81
N ASN A 212 34.29 29.47 38.63
CA ASN A 212 34.16 30.42 37.53
C ASN A 212 32.71 30.55 37.06
N ALA A 213 31.96 29.45 36.98
CA ALA A 213 30.54 29.48 36.66
C ALA A 213 29.74 30.26 37.70
N GLY A 214 29.99 30.04 39.00
CA GLY A 214 29.36 30.81 40.07
C GLY A 214 29.62 32.32 39.95
N LEU A 215 30.85 32.72 39.61
CA LEU A 215 31.20 34.12 39.37
C LEU A 215 30.51 34.70 38.11
N GLU A 216 30.40 33.92 37.02
CA GLU A 216 29.66 34.35 35.83
C GLU A 216 28.15 34.49 36.11
N ILE A 217 27.57 33.58 36.91
CA ILE A 217 26.18 33.65 37.37
C ILE A 217 25.94 34.93 38.19
N GLN A 218 26.82 35.24 39.15
CA GLN A 218 26.71 36.47 39.96
C GLN A 218 26.74 37.72 39.08
N LYS A 219 27.69 37.79 38.14
CA LYS A 219 27.80 38.92 37.20
C LYS A 219 26.54 39.09 36.35
N PHE A 220 25.98 37.99 35.85
CA PHE A 220 24.72 38.02 35.10
C PHE A 220 23.57 38.57 35.95
N VAL A 221 23.42 38.11 37.19
CA VAL A 221 22.35 38.57 38.10
C VAL A 221 22.50 40.06 38.40
N GLU A 222 23.72 40.53 38.67
CA GLU A 222 24.00 41.96 38.91
C GLU A 222 23.68 42.84 37.69
N GLN A 223 24.09 42.39 36.50
CA GLN A 223 23.78 43.08 35.25
C GLN A 223 22.27 43.13 35.00
N HIS A 224 21.59 41.98 35.13
CA HIS A 224 20.16 41.88 34.91
C HIS A 224 19.36 42.76 35.88
N SER A 225 19.76 42.79 37.16
CA SER A 225 19.16 43.67 38.16
C SER A 225 19.34 45.16 37.81
N SER A 226 20.54 45.54 37.35
CA SER A 226 20.86 46.92 36.96
C SER A 226 20.05 47.38 35.73
N GLU A 227 19.92 46.52 34.72
CA GLU A 227 19.12 46.80 33.51
C GLU A 227 17.64 46.98 33.84
N ARG A 228 17.07 46.12 34.70
CA ARG A 228 15.68 46.25 35.14
C ARG A 228 15.44 47.54 35.91
N LEU A 229 16.37 47.93 36.79
CA LEU A 229 16.27 49.19 37.53
C LEU A 229 16.31 50.39 36.57
N GLY A 230 17.19 50.38 35.57
CA GLY A 230 17.26 51.42 34.53
C GLY A 230 15.98 51.53 33.71
N LEU A 231 15.36 50.41 33.34
CA LEU A 231 14.09 50.39 32.61
C LEU A 231 12.91 50.94 33.44
N ILE A 232 12.90 50.72 34.75
CA ILE A 232 11.88 51.27 35.64
C ILE A 232 12.01 52.79 35.72
N LEU A 233 13.24 53.31 35.86
CA LEU A 233 13.50 54.75 35.93
C LEU A 233 13.15 55.48 34.62
N CYS A 234 13.43 54.89 33.46
CA CYS A 234 13.04 55.48 32.16
C CYS A 234 11.53 55.41 31.85
N LYS A 235 10.75 54.55 32.51
CA LYS A 235 9.29 54.47 32.33
C LYS A 235 8.50 55.37 33.29
N SER A 236 9.17 55.98 34.25
CA SER A 236 8.57 56.92 35.22
C SER A 236 8.66 58.40 34.81
N GLU A 237 9.25 58.69 33.65
CA GLU A 237 9.25 60.00 32.97
C GLU A 237 8.22 60.02 31.83
#